data_AF-A0A947B864-F1
#
_entry.id   AF-A0A947B864-F1
#
_cell.length_a   1.000
_cell.length_b   1.000
_cell.length_c   1.000
_cell.angle_alpha   90.00
_cell.angle_beta   90.00
_cell.angle_gamma   90.00
#
_symmetry.space_group_name_H-M   'P 1'
#
loop_
_entity.id
_entity.type
_entity.pdbx_description
1 polymer ?
#
loop_
_entity_poly.entity_id
_entity_poly.type
_entity_poly.pdbx_seq_one_letter_code
_entity_poly.pdbx_strand_id
1 'polypeptide(L)'
;GLYGHAIHLTDRERARLKETGGALIHCPTSNTFIGSGLFDMDGLTRERQIVGLATDTGGGSSFSMLRTMAAAYEIAQLRGRPLHASELIWLATEGSARALRLDHRIGRLAPGIDADLVILDLASTPAIAQRAAQAETFWDALFPTIMMGDDRAVREVRIMGRPVG
;
A
#
# COMPACT_ATOMS: atom_id res chain seq x y z
N GLY A 1 7.85 14.52 -9.83
CA GLY A 1 6.40 14.40 -10.09
C GLY A 1 5.91 13.04 -9.65
N LEU A 2 4.59 12.85 -9.59
CA LEU A 2 3.95 11.56 -9.33
C LEU A 2 3.30 11.05 -10.63
N TYR A 3 3.54 9.80 -10.97
CA TYR A 3 3.08 9.18 -12.23
C TYR A 3 2.28 7.92 -11.92
N GLY A 4 0.96 8.00 -12.11
CA GLY A 4 0.03 6.90 -11.87
C GLY A 4 0.23 5.73 -12.81
N HIS A 5 -0.13 4.54 -12.32
CA HIS A 5 -0.11 3.26 -13.02
C HIS A 5 1.28 2.73 -13.38
N ALA A 6 2.02 3.45 -14.23
CA ALA A 6 3.41 3.14 -14.61
C ALA A 6 3.66 1.66 -15.01
N ILE A 7 2.70 1.03 -15.70
CA ILE A 7 2.76 -0.39 -16.09
C ILE A 7 3.57 -0.59 -17.38
N HIS A 8 3.34 0.25 -18.39
CA HIS A 8 3.87 0.08 -19.75
C HIS A 8 4.99 1.06 -20.08
N LEU A 9 5.89 1.29 -19.13
CA LEU A 9 7.02 2.19 -19.33
C LEU A 9 8.14 1.49 -20.09
N THR A 10 8.63 2.10 -21.16
CA THR A 10 9.87 1.71 -21.82
C THR A 10 11.08 1.91 -20.89
N ASP A 11 12.18 1.20 -21.15
CA ASP A 11 13.40 1.33 -20.35
C ASP A 11 13.92 2.78 -20.30
N ARG A 12 13.79 3.51 -21.42
CA ARG A 12 14.16 4.92 -21.51
C ARG A 12 13.31 5.80 -20.58
N GLU A 13 12.01 5.56 -20.53
CA GLU A 13 11.09 6.30 -19.66
C GLU A 13 11.36 6.00 -18.19
N ARG A 14 11.58 4.72 -17.84
CA ARG A 14 11.97 4.32 -16.47
C ARG A 14 13.27 4.99 -16.04
N ALA A 15 14.29 4.98 -16.90
CA ALA A 15 15.56 5.65 -16.62
C ALA A 15 15.38 7.16 -16.42
N ARG A 16 14.56 7.81 -17.27
CA ARG A 16 14.33 9.26 -17.16
C ARG A 16 13.54 9.64 -15.91
N LEU A 17 12.54 8.86 -15.53
CA LEU A 17 11.79 9.08 -14.29
C LEU A 17 12.68 8.93 -13.06
N LYS A 18 13.56 7.92 -13.04
CA LYS A 18 14.55 7.76 -11.97
C LYS A 18 15.50 8.97 -11.88
N GLU A 19 16.08 9.40 -12.99
CA GLU A 19 17.02 10.53 -13.05
C GLU A 19 16.39 11.82 -12.50
N THR A 20 15.12 12.05 -12.82
CA THR A 20 14.38 13.25 -12.41
C THR A 20 13.75 13.14 -11.01
N GLY A 21 13.89 11.99 -10.34
CA GLY A 21 13.25 11.73 -9.05
C GLY A 21 11.72 11.71 -9.12
N GLY A 22 11.17 11.18 -10.22
CA GLY A 22 9.76 10.87 -10.38
C GLY A 22 9.35 9.64 -9.56
N ALA A 23 8.19 9.69 -8.94
CA ALA A 23 7.61 8.56 -8.21
C ALA A 23 6.55 7.84 -9.05
N LEU A 24 6.61 6.52 -9.07
CA LEU A 24 5.68 5.64 -9.75
C LEU A 24 4.59 5.23 -8.76
N ILE A 25 3.34 5.52 -9.06
CA ILE A 25 2.23 5.26 -8.15
C ILE A 25 1.45 4.04 -8.62
N HIS A 26 1.55 2.96 -7.86
CA HIS A 26 0.84 1.73 -8.12
C HIS A 26 -0.64 1.89 -7.76
N CYS A 27 -1.52 1.71 -8.74
CA CYS A 27 -2.97 1.78 -8.59
C CYS A 27 -3.61 0.40 -8.85
N PRO A 28 -3.38 -0.60 -7.98
CA PRO A 28 -3.69 -2.00 -8.29
C PRO A 28 -5.18 -2.26 -8.56
N THR A 29 -6.06 -1.62 -7.79
CA THR A 29 -7.51 -1.79 -7.90
C THR A 29 -8.06 -1.26 -9.22
N SER A 30 -7.57 -0.13 -9.72
CA SER A 30 -7.97 0.36 -11.03
C SER A 30 -7.34 -0.45 -12.15
N ASN A 31 -6.04 -0.74 -12.06
CA ASN A 31 -5.32 -1.53 -13.06
C ASN A 31 -6.02 -2.85 -13.40
N THR A 32 -6.54 -3.57 -12.39
CA THR A 32 -7.29 -4.81 -12.60
C THR A 32 -8.71 -4.57 -13.07
N PHE A 33 -9.41 -3.58 -12.51
CA PHE A 33 -10.79 -3.27 -12.87
C PHE A 33 -10.96 -2.87 -14.35
N ILE A 34 -10.04 -2.06 -14.88
CA ILE A 34 -10.08 -1.60 -16.28
C ILE A 34 -9.14 -2.38 -17.22
N GLY A 35 -8.49 -3.44 -16.73
CA GLY A 35 -7.66 -4.32 -17.55
C GLY A 35 -6.37 -3.67 -18.07
N SER A 36 -5.78 -2.72 -17.34
CA SER A 36 -4.55 -2.03 -17.77
C SER A 36 -3.31 -2.93 -17.75
N GLY A 37 -3.24 -3.93 -16.87
CA GLY A 37 -2.12 -4.86 -16.77
C GLY A 37 -1.52 -4.99 -15.37
N LEU A 38 -0.34 -5.63 -15.29
CA LEU A 38 0.29 -6.03 -14.03
C LEU A 38 1.55 -5.19 -13.75
N PHE A 39 1.50 -4.35 -12.71
CA PHE A 39 2.62 -3.50 -12.28
C PHE A 39 3.83 -4.33 -11.84
N ASP A 40 5.03 -3.99 -12.35
CA ASP A 40 6.26 -4.73 -12.05
C ASP A 40 6.95 -4.28 -10.75
N MET A 41 6.33 -4.59 -9.60
CA MET A 41 6.87 -4.17 -8.30
C MET A 41 8.33 -4.60 -8.09
N ASP A 42 8.66 -5.84 -8.45
CA ASP A 42 10.00 -6.39 -8.24
C ASP A 42 11.06 -5.74 -9.14
N GLY A 43 10.78 -5.65 -10.45
CA GLY A 43 11.68 -5.01 -11.40
C GLY A 43 11.94 -3.53 -11.08
N LEU A 44 10.86 -2.77 -10.83
CA LEU A 44 10.95 -1.33 -10.55
C LEU A 44 11.67 -1.04 -9.22
N THR A 45 11.46 -1.87 -8.20
CA THR A 45 12.17 -1.72 -6.92
C THR A 45 13.66 -2.08 -7.05
N ARG A 46 14.02 -3.14 -7.81
CA ARG A 46 15.42 -3.46 -8.13
C ARG A 46 16.12 -2.36 -8.91
N GLU A 47 15.39 -1.67 -9.79
CA GLU A 47 15.86 -0.47 -10.49
C GLU A 47 16.01 0.75 -9.55
N ARG A 48 15.61 0.66 -8.28
CA ARG A 48 15.58 1.75 -7.30
C ARG A 48 14.65 2.90 -7.70
N GLN A 49 13.54 2.58 -8.36
CA GLN A 49 12.45 3.53 -8.58
C GLN A 49 11.80 3.88 -7.24
N ILE A 50 11.29 5.10 -7.12
CA ILE A 50 10.44 5.49 -5.98
C ILE A 50 9.04 5.00 -6.28
N VAL A 51 8.48 4.14 -5.42
CA VAL A 51 7.16 3.56 -5.61
C VAL A 51 6.23 3.95 -4.46
N GLY A 52 5.04 4.43 -4.80
CA GLY A 52 3.92 4.66 -3.87
C GLY A 52 2.70 3.83 -4.23
N LEU A 53 1.67 3.87 -3.39
CA LEU A 53 0.43 3.10 -3.54
C LEU A 53 -0.78 4.04 -3.49
N ALA A 54 -1.76 3.85 -4.36
CA ALA A 54 -2.98 4.65 -4.38
C ALA A 54 -4.21 3.83 -4.77
N THR A 55 -5.38 4.28 -4.32
CA THR A 55 -6.68 3.67 -4.64
C THR A 55 -7.12 3.95 -6.07
N ASP A 56 -6.77 5.14 -6.59
CA ASP A 56 -7.23 5.68 -7.88
C ASP A 56 -8.76 5.67 -8.00
N THR A 57 -9.46 6.12 -6.96
CA THR A 57 -10.92 6.08 -6.89
C THR A 57 -11.55 6.81 -8.07
N GLY A 58 -12.49 6.15 -8.74
CA GLY A 58 -13.03 6.54 -10.05
C GLY A 58 -12.64 5.53 -11.13
N GLY A 59 -11.34 5.19 -11.22
CA GLY A 59 -10.86 4.02 -11.96
C GLY A 59 -10.85 2.75 -11.09
N GLY A 60 -10.61 2.91 -9.78
CA GLY A 60 -10.72 1.90 -8.75
C GLY A 60 -12.03 2.02 -7.96
N SER A 61 -12.50 0.91 -7.41
CA SER A 61 -13.83 0.76 -6.81
C SER A 61 -13.89 0.93 -5.29
N SER A 62 -12.79 1.34 -4.63
CA SER A 62 -12.72 1.44 -3.16
C SER A 62 -11.84 2.60 -2.71
N PHE A 63 -12.14 3.15 -1.53
CA PHE A 63 -11.26 4.07 -0.79
C PHE A 63 -10.31 3.34 0.18
N SER A 64 -10.47 2.03 0.37
CA SER A 64 -9.75 1.29 1.40
C SER A 64 -8.32 0.95 0.96
N MET A 65 -7.34 1.40 1.75
CA MET A 65 -5.95 0.99 1.57
C MET A 65 -5.74 -0.50 1.87
N LEU A 66 -6.56 -1.13 2.72
CA LEU A 66 -6.52 -2.60 2.92
C LEU A 66 -6.86 -3.29 1.59
N ARG A 67 -7.93 -2.87 0.92
CA ARG A 67 -8.33 -3.41 -0.38
C ARG A 67 -7.29 -3.14 -1.46
N THR A 68 -6.68 -1.95 -1.46
CA THR A 68 -5.59 -1.61 -2.38
C THR A 68 -4.35 -2.48 -2.15
N MET A 69 -3.95 -2.71 -0.90
CA MET A 69 -2.85 -3.64 -0.58
C MET A 69 -3.15 -5.08 -0.99
N ALA A 70 -4.36 -5.58 -0.76
CA ALA A 70 -4.77 -6.91 -1.20
C ALA A 70 -4.65 -7.07 -2.73
N ALA A 71 -5.10 -6.07 -3.49
CA ALA A 71 -4.97 -6.07 -4.95
C ALA A 71 -3.48 -5.98 -5.40
N ALA A 72 -2.64 -5.22 -4.68
CA ALA A 72 -1.20 -5.20 -4.95
C ALA A 72 -0.56 -6.58 -4.73
N TYR A 73 -0.94 -7.27 -3.66
CA TYR A 73 -0.52 -8.65 -3.38
C TYR A 73 -0.93 -9.59 -4.53
N GLU A 74 -2.18 -9.55 -4.97
CA GLU A 74 -2.71 -10.39 -6.05
C GLU A 74 -1.97 -10.15 -7.38
N ILE A 75 -1.74 -8.88 -7.75
CA ILE A 75 -0.95 -8.53 -8.95
C ILE A 75 0.46 -9.07 -8.85
N ALA A 76 1.12 -8.91 -7.70
CA ALA A 76 2.48 -9.40 -7.51
C ALA A 76 2.55 -10.94 -7.55
N GLN A 77 1.52 -11.62 -7.01
CA GLN A 77 1.35 -13.06 -7.15
C GLN A 77 1.26 -13.51 -8.61
N LEU A 78 0.47 -12.82 -9.42
CA LEU A 78 0.35 -13.10 -10.86
C LEU A 78 1.67 -12.88 -11.61
N ARG A 79 2.60 -12.10 -11.04
CA ARG A 79 3.96 -11.90 -11.54
C ARG A 79 4.98 -12.89 -10.93
N GLY A 80 4.55 -13.82 -10.10
CA GLY A 80 5.39 -14.87 -9.52
C GLY A 80 6.19 -14.46 -8.28
N ARG A 81 5.95 -13.27 -7.70
CA ARG A 81 6.52 -12.88 -6.40
C ARG A 81 5.46 -12.21 -5.52
N PRO A 82 4.84 -12.93 -4.57
CA PRO A 82 3.94 -12.30 -3.61
C PRO A 82 4.67 -11.24 -2.78
N LEU A 83 3.98 -10.15 -2.45
CA LEU A 83 4.50 -9.16 -1.52
C LEU A 83 4.29 -9.65 -0.09
N HIS A 84 5.31 -9.55 0.73
CA HIS A 84 5.18 -9.80 2.16
C HIS A 84 4.30 -8.73 2.82
N ALA A 85 3.61 -9.05 3.92
CA ALA A 85 2.75 -8.11 4.65
C ALA A 85 3.47 -6.81 5.03
N SER A 86 4.77 -6.90 5.36
CA SER A 86 5.60 -5.73 5.66
C SER A 86 5.86 -4.84 4.45
N GLU A 87 6.01 -5.40 3.25
CA GLU A 87 6.16 -4.62 2.01
C GLU A 87 4.87 -3.85 1.71
N LEU A 88 3.71 -4.49 1.91
CA LEU A 88 2.40 -3.87 1.73
C LEU A 88 2.19 -2.69 2.70
N ILE A 89 2.47 -2.90 3.99
CA ILE A 89 2.37 -1.84 5.00
C ILE A 89 3.36 -0.70 4.69
N TRP A 90 4.59 -1.01 4.31
CA TRP A 90 5.56 0.01 3.90
C TRP A 90 5.05 0.83 2.73
N LEU A 91 4.53 0.17 1.67
CA LEU A 91 3.96 0.85 0.51
C LEU A 91 2.79 1.77 0.91
N ALA A 92 1.90 1.31 1.77
CA ALA A 92 0.74 2.08 2.23
C ALA A 92 1.07 3.20 3.23
N THR A 93 2.29 3.24 3.78
CA THR A 93 2.72 4.22 4.78
C THR A 93 3.97 4.97 4.34
N GLU A 94 5.14 4.62 4.87
CA GLU A 94 6.40 5.34 4.65
C GLU A 94 6.77 5.42 3.16
N GLY A 95 6.55 4.35 2.39
CA GLY A 95 6.81 4.32 0.94
C GLY A 95 6.01 5.37 0.18
N SER A 96 4.72 5.49 0.46
CA SER A 96 3.87 6.54 -0.13
C SER A 96 4.20 7.93 0.40
N ALA A 97 4.56 8.08 1.68
CA ALA A 97 5.05 9.35 2.21
C ALA A 97 6.34 9.81 1.48
N ARG A 98 7.28 8.89 1.21
CA ARG A 98 8.49 9.17 0.42
C ARG A 98 8.16 9.55 -1.02
N ALA A 99 7.21 8.86 -1.66
CA ALA A 99 6.75 9.20 -3.00
C ALA A 99 6.17 10.63 -3.07
N LEU A 100 5.49 11.06 -2.01
CA LEU A 100 4.96 12.41 -1.83
C LEU A 100 6.01 13.43 -1.33
N ARG A 101 7.22 12.98 -0.96
CA ARG A 101 8.28 13.80 -0.32
C ARG A 101 7.85 14.38 1.04
N LEU A 102 7.03 13.64 1.77
CA LEU A 102 6.47 13.97 3.08
C LEU A 102 6.96 13.02 4.19
N ASP A 103 7.95 12.18 3.93
CA ASP A 103 8.52 11.21 4.90
C ASP A 103 9.23 11.85 6.09
N HIS A 104 9.55 13.14 5.98
CA HIS A 104 10.02 13.98 7.10
C HIS A 104 8.88 14.43 8.02
N ARG A 105 7.62 14.19 7.66
CA ARG A 105 6.43 14.60 8.42
C ARG A 105 5.47 13.48 8.75
N ILE A 106 5.29 12.48 7.89
CA ILE A 106 4.29 11.42 8.07
C ILE A 106 4.83 10.05 7.63
N GLY A 107 4.04 8.99 7.88
CA GLY A 107 4.26 7.65 7.32
C GLY A 107 5.05 6.69 8.21
N ARG A 108 5.54 7.12 9.37
CA ARG A 108 6.23 6.26 10.35
C ARG A 108 6.03 6.72 11.78
N LEU A 109 6.24 5.81 12.74
CA LEU A 109 6.21 6.14 14.16
C LEU A 109 7.61 6.49 14.64
N ALA A 110 7.89 7.78 14.79
CA ALA A 110 9.16 8.27 15.33
C ALA A 110 8.99 9.66 15.97
N PRO A 111 9.83 10.04 16.95
CA PRO A 111 9.85 11.40 17.46
C PRO A 111 10.02 12.43 16.34
N GLY A 112 9.22 13.51 16.39
CA GLY A 112 9.24 14.58 15.39
C GLY A 112 8.40 14.34 14.13
N ILE A 113 7.73 13.19 14.01
CA ILE A 113 6.77 12.89 12.94
C ILE A 113 5.34 13.17 13.44
N ASP A 114 4.50 13.71 12.56
CA ASP A 114 3.09 13.99 12.81
C ASP A 114 2.36 12.68 13.20
N ALA A 115 1.58 12.74 14.28
CA ALA A 115 0.89 11.57 14.84
C ALA A 115 -0.42 11.25 14.08
N ASP A 116 -0.28 10.97 12.79
CA ASP A 116 -1.37 10.51 11.92
C ASP A 116 -1.42 8.98 11.93
N LEU A 117 -2.43 8.43 12.62
CA LEU A 117 -2.49 7.02 13.00
C LEU A 117 -3.83 6.39 12.61
N VAL A 118 -3.78 5.13 12.22
CA VAL A 118 -4.95 4.26 12.07
C VAL A 118 -4.78 3.07 13.00
N ILE A 119 -5.71 2.88 13.92
CA ILE A 119 -5.71 1.77 14.86
C ILE A 119 -6.57 0.67 14.24
N LEU A 120 -5.94 -0.47 13.94
CA LEU A 120 -6.61 -1.60 13.32
C LEU A 120 -7.08 -2.63 14.34
N ASP A 121 -8.29 -3.15 14.14
CA ASP A 121 -8.84 -4.30 14.87
C ASP A 121 -8.57 -5.61 14.10
N LEU A 122 -7.65 -6.41 14.64
CA LEU A 122 -7.30 -7.73 14.11
C LEU A 122 -8.33 -8.82 14.48
N ALA A 123 -9.48 -8.44 15.05
CA ALA A 123 -10.63 -9.28 15.30
C ALA A 123 -11.93 -8.70 14.70
N SER A 124 -11.80 -7.82 13.70
CA SER A 124 -12.92 -7.07 13.09
C SER A 124 -14.01 -7.92 12.45
N THR A 125 -13.74 -9.18 12.16
CA THR A 125 -14.74 -10.19 11.78
C THR A 125 -14.39 -11.55 12.39
N PRO A 126 -15.36 -12.49 12.53
CA PRO A 126 -15.07 -13.83 13.04
C PRO A 126 -13.97 -14.56 12.25
N ALA A 127 -13.94 -14.41 10.92
CA ALA A 127 -12.93 -15.04 10.07
C ALA A 127 -11.52 -14.47 10.30
N ILE A 128 -11.41 -13.13 10.43
CA ILE A 128 -10.14 -12.46 10.73
C ILE A 128 -9.68 -12.84 12.14
N ALA A 129 -10.58 -12.79 13.13
CA ALA A 129 -10.28 -13.17 14.52
C ALA A 129 -9.80 -14.62 14.64
N GLN A 130 -10.46 -15.56 13.96
CA GLN A 130 -10.05 -16.97 13.93
C GLN A 130 -8.62 -17.13 13.38
N ARG A 131 -8.30 -16.44 12.28
CA ARG A 131 -6.95 -16.50 11.70
C ARG A 131 -5.90 -15.86 12.60
N ALA A 132 -6.18 -14.70 13.16
CA ALA A 132 -5.28 -14.00 14.08
C ALA A 132 -5.00 -14.81 15.35
N ALA A 133 -6.00 -15.54 15.88
CA ALA A 133 -5.84 -16.41 17.05
C ALA A 133 -4.92 -17.63 16.83
N GLN A 134 -4.63 -17.98 15.57
CA GLN A 134 -3.75 -19.09 15.20
C GLN A 134 -2.41 -18.60 14.64
N ALA A 135 -2.13 -17.29 14.71
CA ALA A 135 -0.92 -16.70 14.16
C ALA A 135 0.30 -17.01 15.03
N GLU A 136 1.39 -17.44 14.39
CA GLU A 136 2.68 -17.65 15.08
C GLU A 136 3.54 -16.37 15.08
N THR A 137 3.33 -15.49 14.10
CA THR A 137 4.02 -14.21 14.00
C THR A 137 3.05 -13.03 13.92
N PHE A 138 3.55 -11.82 14.18
CA PHE A 138 2.79 -10.58 13.98
C PHE A 138 2.27 -10.46 12.54
N TRP A 139 3.09 -10.84 11.55
CA TRP A 139 2.70 -10.73 10.15
C TRP A 139 1.60 -11.73 9.79
N ASP A 140 1.61 -12.93 10.38
CA ASP A 140 0.51 -13.91 10.22
C ASP A 140 -0.80 -13.39 10.84
N ALA A 141 -0.72 -12.63 11.94
CA ALA A 141 -1.89 -12.01 12.56
C ALA A 141 -2.44 -10.84 11.74
N LEU A 142 -1.56 -10.05 11.12
CA LEU A 142 -1.92 -8.86 10.35
C LEU A 142 -2.44 -9.20 8.94
N PHE A 143 -1.83 -10.18 8.28
CA PHE A 143 -2.11 -10.50 6.87
C PHE A 143 -3.61 -10.78 6.57
N PRO A 144 -4.37 -11.52 7.41
CA PRO A 144 -5.81 -11.67 7.24
C PRO A 144 -6.57 -10.34 7.18
N THR A 145 -6.15 -9.35 7.99
CA THR A 145 -6.76 -8.02 8.00
C THR A 145 -6.42 -7.24 6.72
N ILE A 146 -5.19 -7.38 6.19
CA ILE A 146 -4.84 -6.79 4.89
C ILE A 146 -5.71 -7.40 3.77
N MET A 147 -5.88 -8.71 3.76
CA MET A 147 -6.55 -9.42 2.65
C MET A 147 -8.07 -9.34 2.71
N MET A 148 -8.67 -9.38 3.90
CA MET A 148 -10.12 -9.52 4.09
C MET A 148 -10.75 -8.35 4.84
N GLY A 149 -9.95 -7.43 5.40
CA GLY A 149 -10.46 -6.31 6.17
C GLY A 149 -11.15 -5.25 5.32
N ASP A 150 -12.15 -4.62 5.92
CA ASP A 150 -12.85 -3.45 5.40
C ASP A 150 -12.88 -2.34 6.46
N ASP A 151 -13.81 -1.40 6.35
CA ASP A 151 -13.96 -0.27 7.28
C ASP A 151 -14.15 -0.71 8.73
N ARG A 152 -14.73 -1.91 8.98
CA ARG A 152 -14.87 -2.46 10.34
C ARG A 152 -13.53 -2.77 11.00
N ALA A 153 -12.46 -2.95 10.21
CA ALA A 153 -11.12 -3.12 10.73
C ALA A 153 -10.50 -1.81 11.24
N VAL A 154 -11.06 -0.65 10.89
CA VAL A 154 -10.58 0.65 11.38
C VAL A 154 -11.30 0.97 12.68
N ARG A 155 -10.61 0.76 13.81
CA ARG A 155 -11.16 1.03 15.14
C ARG A 155 -11.13 2.51 15.50
N GLU A 156 -10.06 3.20 15.15
CA GLU A 156 -9.86 4.62 15.46
C GLU A 156 -8.92 5.25 14.43
N VAL A 157 -9.18 6.51 14.10
CA VAL A 157 -8.27 7.33 13.29
C VAL A 157 -7.83 8.51 14.14
N ARG A 158 -6.54 8.84 14.11
CA ARG A 158 -5.99 10.05 14.72
C ARG A 158 -5.30 10.89 13.67
N ILE A 159 -5.54 12.20 13.71
CA ILE A 159 -4.83 13.19 12.90
C ILE A 159 -4.13 14.15 13.87
N MET A 160 -2.82 14.33 13.71
CA MET A 160 -1.98 15.12 14.62
C MET A 160 -2.19 14.73 16.09
N GLY A 161 -2.36 13.42 16.35
CA GLY A 161 -2.56 12.84 17.67
C GLY A 161 -3.97 13.00 18.26
N ARG A 162 -4.90 13.66 17.55
CA ARG A 162 -6.29 13.85 17.99
C ARG A 162 -7.19 12.81 17.32
N PRO A 163 -8.05 12.11 18.07
CA PRO A 163 -9.04 11.23 17.46
C PRO A 163 -9.97 12.03 16.54
N VAL A 164 -10.27 11.46 15.38
CA VAL A 164 -11.22 12.00 14.40
C VAL A 164 -12.24 10.90 14.07
N GLY A 165 -13.53 11.22 14.20
CA GLY A 165 -14.61 10.25 14.10
C GLY A 165 -15.67 10.48 15.17
#